data_AF-A0A7K2WRK6-F1
#
_entry.id   AF-A0A7K2WRK6-F1
#
_cell.length_a   1.000
_cell.length_b   1.000
_cell.length_c   1.000
_cell.angle_alpha   90.00
_cell.angle_beta   90.00
_cell.angle_gamma   90.00
#
_symmetry.space_group_name_H-M   'P 1'
#
loop_
_entity.id
_entity.type
_entity.pdbx_description
1 polymer ?
#
loop_
_entity_poly.entity_id
_entity_poly.type
_entity_poly.pdbx_seq_one_letter_code
_entity_poly.pdbx_strand_id
1 'polypeptide(L)'
;MTPTGTPMEGPTAPRPELDGHDDARVRYLGLTQLAERVLADGGSEQLALLLPESVEGPPERTPEEMLLLAGLYTRLGPYLGARRRPSWRAADHLPVRVRIAWLRAELLNEPGVIRHAPGELLRRAVRDVTATEAHRPADLVAELARSEDPLLRSAALRLAREALHAGLLAPATVRAHA
;
A
#
# COMPACT_ATOMS: atom_id res chain seq x y z
N MET A 1 18.75 -45.29 28.07
CA MET A 1 17.99 -45.26 26.80
C MET A 1 16.92 -44.19 26.94
N THR A 2 17.16 -43.07 26.28
CA THR A 2 16.27 -41.91 26.09
C THR A 2 16.49 -41.48 24.63
N PRO A 3 15.52 -40.87 23.92
CA PRO A 3 14.67 -39.81 24.47
C PRO A 3 13.16 -39.95 24.18
N THR A 4 12.39 -39.56 25.19
CA THR A 4 10.98 -39.17 25.08
C THR A 4 10.93 -37.78 24.47
N GLY A 5 10.18 -37.64 23.38
CA GLY A 5 9.92 -36.37 22.73
C GLY A 5 9.05 -35.46 23.58
N THR A 6 9.37 -34.18 23.55
CA THR A 6 8.42 -33.09 23.78
C THR A 6 8.89 -31.96 22.88
N PRO A 7 8.17 -31.60 21.80
CA PRO A 7 8.49 -30.39 21.08
C PRO A 7 8.11 -29.21 21.99
N MET A 8 9.11 -28.38 22.27
CA MET A 8 8.92 -27.07 22.88
C MET A 8 8.02 -26.24 21.95
N GLU A 9 6.73 -26.17 22.29
CA GLU A 9 5.87 -25.09 21.80
C GLU A 9 6.49 -23.77 22.27
N GLY A 10 7.07 -23.03 21.34
CA GLY A 10 7.51 -21.67 21.58
C GLY A 10 6.32 -20.79 21.98
N PRO A 11 6.54 -19.69 22.72
CA PRO A 11 5.45 -18.81 23.10
C PRO A 11 4.85 -18.17 21.85
N THR A 12 3.74 -18.72 21.37
CA THR A 12 2.76 -18.01 20.55
C THR A 12 2.15 -16.92 21.42
N ALA A 13 2.85 -15.80 21.50
CA ALA A 13 2.29 -14.58 22.06
C ALA A 13 0.91 -14.36 21.41
N PRO A 14 -0.16 -14.13 22.19
CA PRO A 14 -1.48 -13.89 21.64
C PRO A 14 -1.38 -12.67 20.72
N ARG A 15 -1.60 -12.89 19.42
CA ARG A 15 -1.59 -11.84 18.41
C ARG A 15 -2.81 -10.96 18.68
N PRO A 16 -2.66 -9.65 18.93
CA PRO A 16 -3.82 -8.79 18.95
C PRO A 16 -4.44 -8.83 17.55
N GLU A 17 -5.69 -9.26 17.47
CA GLU A 17 -6.50 -9.12 16.26
C GLU A 17 -6.58 -7.63 15.93
N LEU A 18 -5.83 -7.21 14.91
CA LEU A 18 -5.73 -5.81 14.48
C LEU A 18 -7.07 -5.25 13.97
N ASP A 19 -8.03 -6.13 13.72
CA ASP A 19 -9.28 -5.84 13.03
C ASP A 19 -10.43 -5.46 13.95
N GLY A 20 -10.28 -5.57 15.27
CA GLY A 20 -11.43 -5.40 16.18
C GLY A 20 -11.12 -5.06 17.62
N HIS A 21 -9.89 -4.70 17.99
CA HIS A 21 -9.64 -4.33 19.38
C HIS A 21 -10.26 -2.96 19.70
N ASP A 22 -11.09 -2.89 20.75
CA ASP A 22 -11.80 -1.66 21.12
C ASP A 22 -10.88 -0.49 21.52
N ASP A 23 -9.65 -0.77 21.96
CA ASP A 23 -8.68 0.22 22.40
C ASP A 23 -7.83 0.72 21.23
N ALA A 24 -8.02 2.00 20.87
CA ALA A 24 -7.29 2.68 19.81
C ALA A 24 -5.77 2.68 20.01
N ARG A 25 -5.27 2.71 21.26
CA ARG A 25 -3.83 2.65 21.54
C ARG A 25 -3.26 1.28 21.22
N VAL A 26 -3.99 0.22 21.56
CA VAL A 26 -3.56 -1.16 21.30
C VAL A 26 -3.56 -1.43 19.79
N ARG A 27 -4.59 -0.99 19.07
CA ARG A 27 -4.63 -1.07 17.60
C ARG A 27 -3.47 -0.31 16.96
N TYR A 28 -3.27 0.95 17.34
CA TYR A 28 -2.19 1.77 16.79
C TYR A 28 -0.81 1.15 17.05
N LEU A 29 -0.58 0.62 18.25
CA LEU A 29 0.65 -0.10 18.59
C LEU A 29 0.83 -1.34 17.73
N GLY A 30 -0.22 -2.15 17.57
CA GLY A 30 -0.18 -3.35 16.74
C GLY A 30 0.11 -3.05 15.27
N LEU A 31 -0.50 -1.99 14.71
CA LEU A 31 -0.21 -1.54 13.35
C LEU A 31 1.23 -1.02 13.22
N THR A 32 1.74 -0.33 14.24
CA THR A 32 3.12 0.18 14.27
C THR A 32 4.13 -0.97 14.26
N GLN A 33 3.92 -1.96 15.14
CA GLN A 33 4.74 -3.18 15.18
C GLN A 33 4.70 -3.96 13.87
N LEU A 34 3.52 -4.04 13.23
CA LEU A 34 3.41 -4.65 11.91
C LEU A 34 4.21 -3.86 10.86
N ALA A 35 4.14 -2.53 10.88
CA ALA A 35 4.91 -1.68 9.96
C ALA A 35 6.42 -1.81 10.16
N GLU A 36 6.88 -1.88 11.41
CA GLU A 36 8.28 -2.15 11.75
C GLU A 36 8.73 -3.52 11.24
N ARG A 37 7.89 -4.54 11.36
CA ARG A 37 8.21 -5.88 10.85
C ARG A 37 8.27 -5.92 9.32
N VAL A 38 7.35 -5.25 8.63
CA VAL A 38 7.38 -5.10 7.17
C VAL A 38 8.62 -4.33 6.71
N LEU A 39 9.10 -3.37 7.51
CA LEU A 39 10.35 -2.64 7.27
C LEU A 39 11.58 -3.55 7.41
N ALA A 40 11.61 -4.40 8.43
CA ALA A 40 12.76 -5.26 8.73
C ALA A 40 12.84 -6.48 7.80
N ASP A 41 11.72 -7.17 7.62
CA ASP A 41 11.68 -8.49 6.96
C ASP A 41 11.17 -8.42 5.51
N GLY A 42 10.68 -7.26 5.08
CA GLY A 42 9.96 -7.10 3.83
C GLY A 42 8.48 -7.53 3.93
N GLY A 43 7.79 -7.56 2.79
CA GLY A 43 6.40 -8.01 2.72
C GLY A 43 6.28 -9.51 2.52
N SER A 44 5.22 -10.12 3.09
CA SER A 44 4.85 -11.51 2.82
C SER A 44 3.34 -11.70 2.89
N GLU A 45 2.85 -12.82 2.34
CA GLU A 45 1.43 -13.18 2.42
C GLU A 45 0.98 -13.34 3.88
N GLN A 46 1.82 -13.91 4.75
CA GLN A 46 1.49 -14.07 6.17
C GLN A 46 1.35 -12.72 6.89
N LEU A 47 2.11 -11.70 6.48
CA LEU A 47 1.97 -10.35 7.01
C LEU A 47 0.73 -9.66 6.43
N ALA A 48 0.44 -9.86 5.16
CA ALA A 48 -0.74 -9.32 4.49
C ALA A 48 -2.06 -9.86 5.06
N LEU A 49 -2.07 -11.11 5.56
CA LEU A 49 -3.22 -11.70 6.26
C LEU A 49 -3.57 -10.99 7.57
N LEU A 50 -2.65 -10.23 8.15
CA LEU A 50 -2.88 -9.46 9.37
C LEU A 50 -3.48 -8.09 9.10
N LEU A 51 -3.66 -7.71 7.83
CA LEU A 51 -4.21 -6.40 7.51
C LEU A 51 -5.73 -6.34 7.65
N PRO A 52 -6.23 -5.25 8.25
CA PRO A 52 -7.65 -5.00 8.32
C PRO A 52 -8.38 -4.89 7.00
N GLU A 53 -9.44 -5.68 6.85
CA GLU A 53 -10.29 -5.69 5.64
C GLU A 53 -11.26 -4.50 5.55
N SER A 54 -11.52 -3.80 6.65
CA SER A 54 -12.30 -2.56 6.68
C SER A 54 -11.39 -1.36 6.95
N VAL A 55 -11.65 -0.21 6.31
CA VAL A 55 -11.03 1.09 6.66
C VAL A 55 -11.74 1.73 7.86
N GLU A 56 -13.06 1.55 7.95
CA GLU A 56 -13.92 2.01 9.03
C GLU A 56 -14.26 0.80 9.92
N GLY A 57 -13.31 0.36 10.74
CA GLY A 57 -13.61 -0.59 11.81
C GLY A 57 -14.13 0.18 13.03
N PRO A 58 -15.23 -0.22 13.68
CA PRO A 58 -15.62 0.34 14.97
C PRO A 58 -14.67 -0.12 16.09
N PRO A 59 -14.35 0.74 17.08
CA PRO A 59 -14.63 2.18 17.12
C PRO A 59 -13.77 2.96 16.09
N GLU A 60 -14.29 4.09 15.61
CA GLU A 60 -13.71 4.93 14.54
C GLU A 60 -12.19 5.04 14.64
N ARG A 61 -11.51 4.73 13.53
CA ARG A 61 -10.05 4.84 13.45
C ARG A 61 -9.62 6.29 13.39
N THR A 62 -8.53 6.60 14.09
CA THR A 62 -7.92 7.92 14.00
C THR A 62 -7.29 8.14 12.61
N PRO A 63 -7.14 9.39 12.16
CA PRO A 63 -6.43 9.69 10.92
C PRO A 63 -5.01 9.10 10.87
N GLU A 64 -4.33 9.03 12.02
CA GLU A 64 -2.98 8.49 12.15
C GLU A 64 -2.96 6.97 11.94
N GLU A 65 -3.95 6.24 12.50
CA GLU A 65 -4.14 4.81 12.23
C GLU A 65 -4.40 4.57 10.74
N MET A 66 -5.23 5.41 10.10
CA MET A 66 -5.56 5.26 8.68
C MET A 66 -4.39 5.56 7.74
N LEU A 67 -3.53 6.52 8.08
CA LEU A 67 -2.30 6.79 7.33
C LEU A 67 -1.33 5.62 7.43
N LEU A 68 -1.16 5.06 8.63
CA LEU A 68 -0.32 3.90 8.85
C LEU A 68 -0.82 2.68 8.08
N LEU A 69 -2.14 2.47 8.08
CA LEU A 69 -2.80 1.41 7.33
C LEU A 69 -2.60 1.59 5.81
N ALA A 70 -2.77 2.80 5.27
CA ALA A 70 -2.47 3.07 3.87
C ALA A 70 -1.00 2.76 3.49
N GLY A 71 -0.06 3.09 4.38
CA GLY A 71 1.36 2.74 4.20
C GLY A 71 1.61 1.22 4.20
N LEU A 72 0.94 0.49 5.09
CA LEU A 72 0.98 -0.98 5.11
C LEU A 72 0.39 -1.59 3.83
N TYR A 73 -0.78 -1.12 3.39
CA TYR A 73 -1.41 -1.54 2.13
C TYR A 73 -0.55 -1.22 0.92
N THR A 74 0.21 -0.13 0.95
CA THR A 74 1.18 0.19 -0.10
C THR A 74 2.21 -0.93 -0.25
N ARG A 75 2.76 -1.44 0.86
CA ARG A 75 3.85 -2.43 0.83
C ARG A 75 3.38 -3.88 0.73
N LEU A 76 2.25 -4.19 1.36
CA LEU A 76 1.70 -5.54 1.43
C LEU A 76 0.68 -5.81 0.33
N GLY A 77 0.27 -4.78 -0.42
CA GLY A 77 -0.66 -4.88 -1.54
C GLY A 77 -0.39 -6.02 -2.54
N PRO A 78 0.86 -6.31 -2.92
CA PRO A 78 1.16 -7.40 -3.86
C PRO A 78 0.88 -8.79 -3.29
N TYR A 79 0.85 -8.92 -1.97
CA TYR A 79 0.69 -10.19 -1.24
C TYR A 79 -0.75 -10.44 -0.77
N LEU A 80 -1.68 -9.54 -1.07
CA LEU A 80 -3.10 -9.68 -0.68
C LEU A 80 -3.84 -10.75 -1.49
N GLY A 81 -3.30 -11.18 -2.64
CA GLY A 81 -3.93 -12.18 -3.50
C GLY A 81 -5.36 -11.79 -3.89
N ALA A 82 -6.33 -12.67 -3.57
CA ALA A 82 -7.76 -12.45 -3.82
C ALA A 82 -8.50 -11.71 -2.68
N ARG A 83 -7.81 -11.28 -1.61
CA ARG A 83 -8.46 -10.52 -0.53
C ARG A 83 -8.96 -9.18 -1.05
N ARG A 84 -10.15 -8.80 -0.61
CA ARG A 84 -10.72 -7.50 -0.96
C ARG A 84 -9.92 -6.39 -0.29
N ARG A 85 -9.58 -5.38 -1.09
CA ARG A 85 -9.05 -4.12 -0.55
C ARG A 85 -10.17 -3.34 0.12
N PRO A 86 -9.87 -2.62 1.19
CA PRO A 86 -10.87 -1.93 1.95
C PRO A 86 -11.36 -0.71 1.15
N SER A 87 -12.68 -0.53 1.09
CA SER A 87 -13.32 0.52 0.28
C SER A 87 -13.28 1.89 0.96
N TRP A 88 -12.10 2.49 1.06
CA TRP A 88 -11.92 3.84 1.65
C TRP A 88 -12.67 4.95 0.90
N ARG A 89 -13.07 4.72 -0.37
CA ARG A 89 -13.81 5.71 -1.17
C ARG A 89 -15.26 5.89 -0.72
N ALA A 90 -15.83 4.90 -0.02
CA ALA A 90 -17.15 5.02 0.59
C ALA A 90 -17.12 5.87 1.87
N ALA A 91 -15.93 6.12 2.41
CA ALA A 91 -15.70 6.92 3.60
C ALA A 91 -15.60 8.40 3.25
N ASP A 92 -16.75 9.05 3.03
CA ASP A 92 -16.82 10.44 2.57
C ASP A 92 -16.25 11.47 3.58
N HIS A 93 -16.11 11.08 4.85
CA HIS A 93 -15.64 11.94 5.94
C HIS A 93 -14.11 11.94 6.11
N LEU A 94 -13.37 11.18 5.30
CA LEU A 94 -11.92 11.07 5.47
C LEU A 94 -11.18 12.39 5.18
N PRO A 95 -10.23 12.79 6.04
CA PRO A 95 -9.34 13.92 5.76
C PRO A 95 -8.64 13.75 4.41
N VAL A 96 -8.47 14.85 3.66
CA VAL A 96 -7.84 14.83 2.32
C VAL A 96 -6.49 14.13 2.33
N ARG A 97 -5.66 14.30 3.38
CA ARG A 97 -4.36 13.62 3.53
C ARG A 97 -4.49 12.09 3.53
N VAL A 98 -5.51 11.56 4.21
CA VAL A 98 -5.79 10.12 4.32
C VAL A 98 -6.25 9.59 2.96
N ARG A 99 -7.15 10.31 2.29
CA ARG A 99 -7.61 9.98 0.93
C ARG A 99 -6.47 9.95 -0.08
N ILE A 100 -5.53 10.90 0.01
CA ILE A 100 -4.32 10.91 -0.83
C ILE A 100 -3.46 9.67 -0.54
N ALA A 101 -3.20 9.35 0.74
CA ALA A 101 -2.39 8.19 1.10
C ALA A 101 -2.99 6.87 0.61
N TRP A 102 -4.30 6.70 0.75
CA TRP A 102 -5.01 5.52 0.24
C TRP A 102 -5.00 5.44 -1.29
N LEU A 103 -5.23 6.57 -1.98
CA LEU A 103 -5.11 6.59 -3.44
C LEU A 103 -3.68 6.24 -3.89
N ARG A 104 -2.65 6.70 -3.17
CA ARG A 104 -1.26 6.30 -3.45
C ARG A 104 -1.06 4.80 -3.29
N ALA A 105 -1.57 4.22 -2.21
CA ALA A 105 -1.50 2.78 -1.97
C ALA A 105 -2.14 1.98 -3.11
N GLU A 106 -3.30 2.44 -3.61
CA GLU A 106 -3.95 1.84 -4.78
C GLU A 106 -3.11 2.01 -6.05
N LEU A 107 -2.64 3.22 -6.36
CA LEU A 107 -1.86 3.52 -7.57
C LEU A 107 -0.60 2.66 -7.68
N LEU A 108 0.11 2.49 -6.57
CA LEU A 108 1.38 1.74 -6.51
C LEU A 108 1.19 0.23 -6.73
N ASN A 109 -0.01 -0.28 -6.45
CA ASN A 109 -0.33 -1.70 -6.55
C ASN A 109 -1.25 -2.06 -7.73
N GLU A 110 -2.10 -1.13 -8.17
CA GLU A 110 -3.09 -1.28 -9.24
C GLU A 110 -3.18 0.01 -10.08
N PRO A 111 -2.25 0.23 -11.02
CA PRO A 111 -2.22 1.44 -11.84
C PRO A 111 -3.52 1.76 -12.61
N GLY A 112 -4.35 0.75 -12.90
CA GLY A 112 -5.63 0.93 -13.59
C GLY A 112 -6.61 1.87 -12.89
N VAL A 113 -6.45 2.11 -11.57
CA VAL A 113 -7.30 3.07 -10.83
C VAL A 113 -7.20 4.51 -11.34
N ILE A 114 -6.13 4.85 -12.07
CA ILE A 114 -5.91 6.18 -12.68
C ILE A 114 -7.12 6.60 -13.54
N ARG A 115 -7.75 5.66 -14.24
CA ARG A 115 -8.86 5.90 -15.16
C ARG A 115 -10.15 6.39 -14.48
N HIS A 116 -10.27 6.14 -13.19
CA HIS A 116 -11.49 6.41 -12.41
C HIS A 116 -11.24 7.32 -11.21
N ALA A 117 -9.99 7.71 -10.97
CA ALA A 117 -9.62 8.53 -9.81
C ALA A 117 -9.99 10.01 -10.04
N PRO A 118 -10.47 10.73 -8.99
CA PRO A 118 -10.75 12.15 -9.09
C PRO A 118 -9.49 12.96 -9.43
N GLY A 119 -9.56 13.83 -10.45
CA GLY A 119 -8.38 14.47 -11.05
C GLY A 119 -7.47 15.22 -10.08
N GLU A 120 -8.02 16.06 -9.20
CA GLU A 120 -7.20 16.81 -8.23
C GLU A 120 -6.54 15.90 -7.18
N LEU A 121 -7.29 14.91 -6.69
CA LEU A 121 -6.77 13.95 -5.72
C LEU A 121 -5.66 13.10 -6.35
N LEU A 122 -5.87 12.67 -7.60
CA LEU A 122 -4.91 11.91 -8.39
C LEU A 122 -3.61 12.69 -8.63
N ARG A 123 -3.71 13.96 -9.05
CA ARG A 123 -2.52 14.81 -9.23
C ARG A 123 -1.71 14.94 -7.95
N ARG A 124 -2.37 15.13 -6.81
CA ARG A 124 -1.69 15.20 -5.50
C ARG A 124 -1.07 13.87 -5.10
N ALA A 125 -1.76 12.76 -5.31
CA ALA A 125 -1.24 11.42 -5.01
C ALA A 125 0.00 11.09 -5.82
N VAL A 126 -0.01 11.37 -7.12
CA VAL A 126 1.10 11.06 -8.05
C VAL A 126 2.34 11.91 -7.80
N ARG A 127 2.19 13.11 -7.22
CA ARG A 127 3.32 14.04 -6.98
C ARG A 127 4.44 13.40 -6.16
N ASP A 128 4.08 12.64 -5.15
CA ASP A 128 5.02 12.10 -4.17
C ASP A 128 5.33 10.61 -4.40
N VAL A 129 4.79 10.01 -5.47
CA VAL A 129 5.09 8.62 -5.84
C VAL A 129 6.48 8.51 -6.45
N THR A 130 7.21 7.46 -6.05
CA THR A 130 8.50 7.05 -6.61
C THR A 130 8.35 5.78 -7.42
N ALA A 131 9.24 5.57 -8.39
CA ALA A 131 9.21 4.38 -9.25
C ALA A 131 9.60 3.11 -8.49
N THR A 132 10.45 3.23 -7.47
CA THR A 132 10.91 2.11 -6.64
C THR A 132 9.84 1.57 -5.70
N GLU A 133 8.84 2.38 -5.35
CA GLU A 133 7.71 1.96 -4.52
C GLU A 133 6.63 1.23 -5.34
N ALA A 134 6.62 1.40 -6.67
CA ALA A 134 5.60 0.81 -7.52
C ALA A 134 5.87 -0.67 -7.74
N HIS A 135 4.86 -1.52 -7.51
CA HIS A 135 4.98 -2.94 -7.76
C HIS A 135 5.15 -3.25 -9.26
N ARG A 136 4.49 -2.45 -10.12
CA ARG A 136 4.58 -2.54 -11.58
C ARG A 136 4.89 -1.16 -12.17
N PRO A 137 6.16 -0.72 -12.13
CA PRO A 137 6.53 0.63 -12.54
C PRO A 137 6.26 0.90 -14.02
N ALA A 138 6.40 -0.12 -14.89
CA ALA A 138 6.08 -0.01 -16.32
C ALA A 138 4.59 0.33 -16.54
N ASP A 139 3.71 -0.42 -15.89
CA ASP A 139 2.25 -0.25 -16.00
C ASP A 139 1.83 1.12 -15.46
N LEU A 140 2.42 1.55 -14.34
CA LEU A 140 2.17 2.87 -13.77
C LEU A 140 2.54 4.00 -14.73
N VAL A 141 3.73 3.94 -15.31
CA VAL A 141 4.18 4.92 -16.31
C VAL A 141 3.25 4.91 -17.52
N ALA A 142 2.90 3.74 -18.03
CA ALA A 142 2.04 3.61 -19.20
C ALA A 142 0.62 4.15 -18.97
N GLU A 143 0.01 3.88 -17.80
CA GLU A 143 -1.31 4.43 -17.45
C GLU A 143 -1.28 5.96 -17.31
N LEU A 144 -0.25 6.52 -16.68
CA LEU A 144 -0.09 7.98 -16.57
C LEU A 144 0.16 8.66 -17.92
N ALA A 145 0.96 8.03 -18.79
CA ALA A 145 1.29 8.56 -20.12
C ALA A 145 0.07 8.61 -21.06
N ARG A 146 -0.90 7.70 -20.88
CA ARG A 146 -2.16 7.69 -21.64
C ARG A 146 -3.17 8.74 -21.17
N SER A 147 -2.89 9.46 -20.10
CA SER A 147 -3.79 10.51 -19.62
C SER A 147 -3.72 11.75 -20.50
N GLU A 148 -4.87 12.38 -20.74
CA GLU A 148 -4.95 13.68 -21.39
C GLU A 148 -4.38 14.81 -20.51
N ASP A 149 -4.30 14.61 -19.18
CA ASP A 149 -3.79 15.60 -18.22
C ASP A 149 -2.26 15.79 -18.39
N PRO A 150 -1.79 17.01 -18.76
CA PRO A 150 -0.37 17.29 -18.93
C PRO A 150 0.46 17.05 -17.64
N LEU A 151 -0.14 17.29 -16.47
CA LEU A 151 0.54 17.07 -15.19
C LEU A 151 0.78 15.58 -14.94
N LEU A 152 -0.15 14.71 -15.33
CA LEU A 152 0.03 13.26 -15.23
C LEU A 152 1.06 12.75 -16.23
N ARG A 153 1.08 13.29 -17.45
CA ARG A 153 2.14 12.97 -18.44
C ARG A 153 3.53 13.40 -17.97
N SER A 154 3.65 14.58 -17.35
CA SER A 154 4.94 15.01 -16.77
C SER A 154 5.40 14.10 -15.63
N ALA A 155 4.47 13.62 -14.80
CA ALA A 155 4.78 12.63 -13.78
C ALA A 155 5.19 11.28 -14.38
N ALA A 156 4.56 10.86 -15.48
CA ALA A 156 4.95 9.65 -16.21
C ALA A 156 6.42 9.72 -16.67
N LEU A 157 6.84 10.85 -17.26
CA LEU A 157 8.22 11.07 -17.68
C LEU A 157 9.20 11.07 -16.50
N ARG A 158 8.83 11.74 -15.39
CA ARG A 158 9.63 11.73 -14.16
C ARG A 158 9.85 10.30 -13.66
N LEU A 159 8.78 9.52 -13.55
CA LEU A 159 8.81 8.13 -13.08
C LEU A 159 9.56 7.21 -14.04
N ALA A 160 9.39 7.38 -15.36
CA ALA A 160 10.12 6.60 -16.35
C ALA A 160 11.64 6.81 -16.23
N ARG A 161 12.08 8.06 -16.05
CA ARG A 161 13.49 8.39 -15.84
C ARG A 161 14.03 7.77 -14.55
N GLU A 162 13.26 7.87 -13.47
CA GLU A 162 13.61 7.28 -12.18
C GLU A 162 13.72 5.76 -12.27
N ALA A 163 12.76 5.09 -12.91
CA ALA A 163 12.75 3.65 -13.11
C ALA A 163 13.91 3.17 -14.00
N LEU A 164 14.27 3.93 -15.04
CA LEU A 164 15.47 3.66 -15.85
C LEU A 164 16.74 3.74 -15.00
N HIS A 165 16.85 4.80 -14.18
CA HIS A 165 18.03 5.00 -13.35
C HIS A 165 18.16 3.90 -12.28
N ALA A 166 17.04 3.42 -11.74
CA ALA A 166 16.97 2.31 -10.80
C ALA A 166 17.08 0.92 -11.47
N GLY A 167 17.19 0.84 -12.80
CA GLY A 167 17.26 -0.43 -13.53
C GLY A 167 15.94 -1.23 -13.56
N LEU A 168 14.82 -0.59 -13.22
CA LEU A 168 13.48 -1.20 -13.19
C LEU A 168 12.81 -1.24 -14.56
N LEU A 169 13.25 -0.41 -15.51
CA LEU A 169 12.78 -0.41 -16.89
C LEU A 169 13.92 -0.58 -17.88
N ALA A 170 13.64 -1.31 -18.96
CA ALA A 170 14.53 -1.35 -20.11
C ALA A 170 14.37 -0.07 -20.97
N PRO A 171 15.45 0.48 -21.55
CA PRO A 171 15.37 1.64 -22.43
C PRO A 171 14.44 1.49 -23.65
N ALA A 172 14.20 0.24 -24.10
CA ALA A 172 13.27 -0.04 -25.20
C ALA A 172 11.81 0.21 -24.78
N THR A 173 11.43 -0.16 -23.56
CA THR A 173 10.09 0.03 -23.01
C THR A 173 9.75 1.52 -22.85
N VAL A 174 10.71 2.34 -22.42
CA VAL A 174 10.47 3.77 -22.21
C VAL A 174 10.27 4.53 -23.52
N ARG A 175 10.96 4.14 -24.60
CA ARG A 175 10.78 4.76 -25.93
C ARG A 175 9.39 4.54 -26.53
N ALA A 176 8.64 3.54 -26.07
CA ALA A 176 7.26 3.34 -26.48
C ALA A 176 6.27 4.29 -25.78
N HIS A 177 6.74 5.07 -24.80
CA HIS A 177 5.91 5.95 -23.95
C HIS A 177 6.35 7.42 -23.99
N ALA A 178 7.40 7.76 -24.75
CA ALA A 178 7.87 9.12 -24.99
C ALA A 178 7.28 9.68 -26.28
#